data_AF-A0A4S1GUS1-F1
#
_entry.id   AF-A0A4S1GUS1-F1
#
_cell.length_a   1.000
_cell.length_b   1.000
_cell.length_c   1.000
_cell.angle_alpha   90.00
_cell.angle_beta   90.00
_cell.angle_gamma   90.00
#
_symmetry.space_group_name_H-M   'P 1'
#
loop_
_entity.id
_entity.type
_entity.pdbx_description
1 polymer ?
#
loop_
_entity_poly.entity_id
_entity_poly.type
_entity_poly.pdbx_seq_one_letter_code
_entity_poly.pdbx_strand_id
1 'polypeptide(L)'
;MTDSPGTNPHSQQIKSRSLFQLAALRFRRNKAAMAGSVMLLLITLFSFVGPHFLAHTYDQVFSSYVSVAPSLEPRPDVNNLQDVMEGVASRARVELKEFAVEGQTFTATITSSSAIDPRATRYFDRANEFKNTRVTATEDDGRTLKLEGDVNREYFFFGTDSNGRDMLARVMLGGQISIAVGV
;
A
#
# COMPACT_ATOMS: atom_id res chain seq x y z
N MET A 1 86.44 18.64 26.36
CA MET A 1 85.31 19.58 26.45
C MET A 1 84.95 19.99 25.04
N THR A 2 84.03 19.28 24.41
CA THR A 2 83.21 19.72 23.26
C THR A 2 82.07 18.70 23.13
N ASP A 3 81.03 18.88 23.95
CA ASP A 3 79.73 18.26 23.72
C ASP A 3 79.10 18.90 22.49
N SER A 4 78.79 18.10 21.47
CA SER A 4 77.98 18.55 20.34
C SER A 4 76.52 18.25 20.67
N PRO A 5 75.64 19.26 20.82
CA PRO A 5 74.25 19.03 21.19
C PRO A 5 73.50 18.37 20.02
N GLY A 6 72.66 17.40 20.37
CA GLY A 6 72.05 16.49 19.43
C GLY A 6 71.09 17.13 18.43
N THR A 7 70.98 16.45 17.30
CA THR A 7 69.81 16.55 16.42
C THR A 7 69.15 15.18 16.44
N ASN A 8 68.22 14.97 17.37
CA ASN A 8 67.30 13.85 17.25
C ASN A 8 66.52 14.05 15.95
N PRO A 9 66.65 13.19 14.93
CA PRO A 9 65.74 13.27 13.80
C PRO A 9 64.35 13.01 14.39
N HIS A 10 63.46 14.00 14.34
CA HIS A 10 62.05 13.77 14.60
C HIS A 10 61.61 12.69 13.62
N SER A 11 61.53 11.45 14.11
CA SER A 11 60.97 10.34 13.36
C SER A 11 59.53 10.73 13.07
N GLN A 12 59.28 11.25 11.87
CA GLN A 12 57.91 11.46 11.42
C GLN A 12 57.27 10.08 11.42
N GLN A 13 56.44 9.83 12.43
CA GLN A 13 55.60 8.65 12.51
C GLN A 13 54.72 8.66 11.26
N ILE A 14 55.12 7.91 10.24
CA ILE A 14 54.26 7.61 9.10
C ILE A 14 53.11 6.82 9.68
N LYS A 15 51.98 7.50 9.90
CA LYS A 15 50.77 6.91 10.47
C LYS A 15 50.35 5.77 9.54
N SER A 16 50.60 4.53 9.94
CA SER A 16 50.20 3.36 9.16
C SER A 16 48.67 3.33 9.14
N ARG A 17 48.11 3.55 7.96
CA ARG A 17 46.66 3.49 7.77
C ARG A 17 46.24 2.03 7.75
N SER A 18 45.15 1.72 8.45
CA SER A 18 44.57 0.37 8.43
C SER A 18 44.21 -0.04 7.00
N LEU A 19 44.34 -1.34 6.68
CA LEU A 19 43.94 -1.90 5.39
C LEU A 19 42.49 -1.56 5.04
N PHE A 20 41.59 -1.58 6.03
CA PHE A 20 40.19 -1.20 5.86
C PHE A 20 40.03 0.27 5.51
N GLN A 21 40.84 1.15 6.12
CA GLN A 21 40.82 2.58 5.83
C GLN A 21 41.29 2.87 4.40
N LEU A 22 42.31 2.15 3.92
CA LEU A 22 42.77 2.26 2.53
C LEU A 22 41.73 1.73 1.55
N ALA A 23 41.06 0.62 1.86
CA ALA A 23 39.98 0.06 1.05
C ALA A 23 38.79 1.04 0.95
N ALA A 24 38.32 1.58 2.08
CA ALA A 24 37.21 2.53 2.13
C ALA A 24 37.50 3.82 1.34
N LEU A 25 38.72 4.35 1.40
CA LEU A 25 39.12 5.52 0.62
C LEU A 25 39.08 5.26 -0.89
N ARG A 26 39.52 4.07 -1.33
CA ARG A 26 39.45 3.67 -2.75
C ARG A 26 38.01 3.47 -3.21
N PHE A 27 37.18 2.81 -2.38
CA PHE A 27 35.76 2.60 -2.65
C PHE A 27 35.02 3.92 -2.84
N ARG A 28 35.18 4.86 -1.90
CA ARG A 28 34.54 6.18 -1.95
C ARG A 28 34.94 7.03 -3.15
N ARG A 29 36.16 6.85 -3.66
CA ARG A 29 36.66 7.57 -4.82
C ARG A 29 36.16 6.97 -6.15
N ASN A 30 35.68 5.73 -6.14
CA ASN A 30 35.07 5.09 -7.30
C ASN A 30 33.58 5.49 -7.39
N LYS A 31 33.25 6.39 -8.31
CA LYS A 31 31.89 6.88 -8.53
C LYS A 31 30.90 5.77 -8.93
N ALA A 32 31.33 4.79 -9.72
CA ALA A 32 30.47 3.70 -10.15
C ALA A 32 30.12 2.77 -8.98
N ALA A 33 31.11 2.43 -8.16
CA ALA A 33 30.89 1.63 -6.95
C ALA A 33 29.99 2.36 -5.93
N MET A 34 30.20 3.67 -5.76
CA MET A 34 29.33 4.50 -4.92
C MET A 34 27.89 4.56 -5.45
N ALA A 35 27.70 4.74 -6.76
CA ALA A 35 26.37 4.74 -7.36
C ALA A 35 25.64 3.40 -7.14
N GLY A 36 26.33 2.28 -7.32
CA GLY A 36 25.79 0.95 -7.02
C GLY A 36 25.41 0.79 -5.54
N SER A 37 26.25 1.25 -4.62
CA SER A 37 25.95 1.21 -3.18
C SER A 37 24.73 2.04 -2.80
N VAL A 38 24.56 3.22 -3.43
CA VAL A 38 23.38 4.07 -3.23
C VAL A 38 22.14 3.37 -3.76
N MET A 39 22.21 2.78 -4.96
CA MET A 39 21.07 2.06 -5.54
C MET A 39 20.63 0.89 -4.64
N LEU A 40 21.58 0.08 -4.16
CA LEU A 40 21.27 -1.02 -3.24
C LEU A 40 20.65 -0.53 -1.93
N LEU A 41 21.15 0.59 -1.39
CA LEU A 41 20.57 1.21 -0.20
C LEU A 41 19.14 1.69 -0.45
N LEU A 42 18.86 2.30 -1.61
CA LEU A 42 17.51 2.72 -1.99
C LEU A 42 16.56 1.53 -2.16
N ILE A 43 17.00 0.44 -2.81
CA ILE A 43 16.20 -0.78 -2.97
C ILE A 43 15.92 -1.41 -1.59
N THR A 44 16.92 -1.42 -0.70
CA THR A 44 16.77 -1.93 0.66
C THR A 44 15.75 -1.10 1.43
N LEU A 45 15.86 0.22 1.39
CA LEU A 45 14.92 1.13 2.04
C LEU A 45 13.51 0.94 1.47
N PHE A 46 13.37 0.91 0.15
CA PHE A 46 12.09 0.67 -0.53
C PHE A 46 11.44 -0.66 -0.10
N SER A 47 12.23 -1.73 -0.01
CA SER A 47 11.72 -3.07 0.31
C SER A 47 11.34 -3.21 1.78
N PHE A 48 12.15 -2.70 2.72
CA PHE A 48 11.93 -2.87 4.16
C PHE A 48 11.07 -1.78 4.78
N VAL A 49 11.24 -0.52 4.35
CA VAL A 49 10.51 0.62 4.93
C VAL A 49 9.22 0.92 4.17
N GLY A 50 9.19 0.66 2.86
CA GLY A 50 8.00 0.87 2.02
C GLY A 50 6.71 0.21 2.55
N PRO A 51 6.72 -1.07 2.96
CA PRO A 51 5.51 -1.74 3.45
C PRO A 51 4.88 -1.11 4.68
N HIS A 52 5.63 -0.34 5.49
CA HIS A 52 5.06 0.38 6.63
C HIS A 52 4.18 1.57 6.23
N PHE A 53 4.30 2.04 4.99
CA PHE A 53 3.49 3.13 4.44
C PHE A 53 2.36 2.65 3.54
N LEU A 54 2.29 1.35 3.23
CA LEU A 54 1.21 0.78 2.42
C LEU A 54 0.06 0.30 3.31
N ALA A 55 -1.17 0.61 2.90
CA ALA A 55 -2.37 0.09 3.56
C ALA A 55 -2.59 -1.40 3.26
N HIS A 56 -2.11 -1.88 2.12
CA HIS A 56 -2.32 -3.24 1.65
C HIS A 56 -1.29 -4.21 2.23
N THR A 57 -1.77 -5.39 2.64
CA THR A 57 -0.89 -6.52 2.95
C THR A 57 -0.58 -7.33 1.69
N TYR A 58 0.55 -8.05 1.68
CA TYR A 58 1.03 -8.74 0.48
C TYR A 58 0.14 -9.93 0.04
N ASP A 59 -0.64 -10.47 0.97
CA ASP A 59 -1.53 -11.60 0.84
C ASP A 59 -3.01 -11.20 0.75
N GLN A 60 -3.31 -9.90 0.88
CA GLN A 60 -4.66 -9.37 0.70
C GLN A 60 -5.16 -9.54 -0.74
N VAL A 61 -6.38 -10.03 -0.87
CA VAL A 61 -7.04 -10.32 -2.14
C VAL A 61 -8.23 -9.39 -2.35
N PHE A 62 -8.19 -8.60 -3.42
CA PHE A 62 -9.28 -7.73 -3.83
C PHE A 62 -10.02 -8.33 -5.02
N SER A 63 -11.06 -9.13 -4.75
CA SER A 63 -11.80 -9.83 -5.81
C SER A 63 -12.48 -8.92 -6.84
N SER A 64 -12.78 -7.68 -6.47
CA SER A 64 -13.35 -6.68 -7.39
C SER A 64 -12.31 -6.05 -8.32
N TYR A 65 -11.02 -6.18 -7.99
CA TYR A 65 -9.92 -5.50 -8.66
C TYR A 65 -8.93 -6.51 -9.21
N VAL A 66 -9.37 -7.35 -10.15
CA VAL A 66 -8.53 -8.35 -10.81
C VAL A 66 -7.91 -7.78 -12.08
N SER A 67 -6.60 -7.97 -12.25
CA SER A 67 -5.84 -7.52 -13.43
C SER A 67 -6.00 -6.03 -13.73
N VAL A 68 -6.10 -5.20 -12.69
CA VAL A 68 -6.24 -3.75 -12.82
C VAL A 68 -4.88 -3.15 -13.18
N ALA A 69 -4.87 -2.22 -14.13
CA ALA A 69 -3.66 -1.52 -14.54
C ALA A 69 -3.11 -0.60 -13.43
N PRO A 70 -1.79 -0.31 -13.45
CA PRO A 70 -1.20 0.73 -12.60
C PRO A 70 -1.94 2.06 -12.71
N SER A 71 -2.33 2.65 -11.57
CA SER A 71 -3.01 3.93 -11.55
C SER A 71 -2.61 4.78 -10.34
N LEU A 72 -2.63 6.10 -10.51
CA LEU A 72 -2.55 7.07 -9.42
C LEU A 72 -3.92 7.48 -8.88
N GLU A 73 -4.99 7.09 -9.59
CA GLU A 73 -6.36 7.35 -9.21
C GLU A 73 -6.85 6.28 -8.22
N PRO A 74 -7.60 6.68 -7.18
CA PRO A 74 -8.19 5.72 -6.26
C PRO A 74 -9.28 4.90 -6.95
N ARG A 75 -9.38 3.63 -6.58
CA ARG A 75 -10.52 2.78 -6.90
C ARG A 75 -11.44 2.68 -5.70
N PRO A 76 -12.75 2.47 -5.86
CA PRO A 76 -13.48 2.30 -7.13
C PRO A 76 -13.63 3.62 -7.93
N ASP A 77 -13.75 3.51 -9.26
CA ASP A 77 -14.07 4.66 -10.11
C ASP A 77 -15.47 5.17 -9.79
N VAL A 78 -15.62 6.47 -9.57
CA VAL A 78 -16.91 7.09 -9.21
C VAL A 78 -18.03 6.77 -10.19
N ASN A 79 -17.72 6.57 -11.46
CA ASN A 79 -18.69 6.25 -12.50
C ASN A 79 -19.25 4.82 -12.39
N ASN A 80 -18.50 3.89 -11.78
CA ASN A 80 -18.86 2.48 -11.65
C ASN A 80 -19.50 2.15 -10.29
N LEU A 81 -19.51 3.10 -9.35
CA LEU A 81 -20.05 2.87 -8.01
C LEU A 81 -21.55 2.52 -8.01
N GLN A 82 -22.30 3.06 -8.98
CA GLN A 82 -23.69 2.70 -9.21
C GLN A 82 -23.84 1.21 -9.55
N ASP A 83 -23.12 0.73 -10.57
CA ASP A 83 -23.18 -0.66 -11.02
C ASP A 83 -22.73 -1.64 -9.92
N VAL A 84 -21.72 -1.24 -9.14
CA VAL A 84 -21.27 -2.04 -7.98
C VAL A 84 -22.37 -2.11 -6.92
N MET A 85 -23.00 -0.98 -6.58
CA MET A 85 -24.09 -0.93 -5.60
C MET A 85 -25.28 -1.78 -6.06
N GLU A 86 -25.65 -1.72 -7.33
CA GLU A 86 -26.69 -2.56 -7.92
C GLU A 86 -26.34 -4.05 -7.86
N GLY A 87 -25.10 -4.41 -8.19
CA GLY A 87 -24.61 -5.79 -8.10
C GLY A 87 -24.60 -6.33 -6.65
N VAL A 88 -24.34 -5.47 -5.67
CA VAL A 88 -24.46 -5.82 -4.24
C VAL A 88 -25.93 -5.99 -3.84
N ALA A 89 -26.80 -5.04 -4.22
CA ALA A 89 -28.23 -5.08 -3.93
C ALA A 89 -28.89 -6.35 -4.49
N SER A 90 -28.57 -6.70 -5.74
CA SER A 90 -29.00 -7.95 -6.39
C SER A 90 -28.56 -9.19 -5.61
N ARG A 91 -27.29 -9.25 -5.16
CA ARG A 91 -26.79 -10.34 -4.30
C ARG A 91 -27.49 -10.42 -2.94
N ALA A 92 -27.88 -9.27 -2.39
CA ALA A 92 -28.68 -9.16 -1.17
C ALA A 92 -30.19 -9.40 -1.40
N ARG A 93 -30.63 -9.63 -2.64
CA ARG A 93 -32.03 -9.80 -3.06
C ARG A 93 -32.92 -8.59 -2.72
N VAL A 94 -32.37 -7.39 -2.88
CA VAL A 94 -33.06 -6.11 -2.73
C VAL A 94 -32.87 -5.27 -3.99
N GLU A 95 -33.79 -4.36 -4.26
CA GLU A 95 -33.73 -3.42 -5.37
C GLU A 95 -33.15 -2.09 -4.89
N LEU A 96 -32.25 -1.50 -5.69
CA LEU A 96 -31.71 -0.17 -5.44
C LEU A 96 -32.64 0.88 -6.04
N LYS A 97 -33.16 1.77 -5.20
CA LYS A 97 -34.05 2.87 -5.62
C LYS A 97 -33.28 4.16 -5.88
N GLU A 98 -32.31 4.46 -5.01
CA GLU A 98 -31.52 5.68 -5.08
C GLU A 98 -30.13 5.41 -4.53
N PHE A 99 -29.11 6.01 -5.14
CA PHE A 99 -27.74 5.96 -4.67
C PHE A 99 -27.06 7.29 -4.96
N ALA A 100 -26.38 7.81 -3.95
CA ALA A 100 -25.62 9.04 -4.04
C ALA A 100 -24.31 8.91 -3.26
N VAL A 101 -23.26 9.53 -3.76
CA VAL A 101 -21.95 9.56 -3.12
C VAL A 101 -21.55 11.01 -2.91
N GLU A 102 -21.33 11.39 -1.66
CA GLU A 102 -20.86 12.71 -1.26
C GLU A 102 -19.49 12.57 -0.62
N GLY A 103 -18.43 12.85 -1.40
CA GLY A 103 -17.05 12.74 -0.93
C GLY A 103 -16.67 11.30 -0.58
N GLN A 104 -16.58 11.00 0.72
CA GLN A 104 -16.21 9.67 1.25
C GLN A 104 -17.41 8.87 1.77
N THR A 105 -18.60 9.47 1.83
CA THR A 105 -19.79 8.81 2.33
C THR A 105 -20.74 8.49 1.18
N PHE A 106 -21.44 7.37 1.27
CA PHE A 106 -22.53 7.03 0.37
C PHE A 106 -23.85 6.95 1.13
N THR A 107 -24.91 7.30 0.41
CA THR A 107 -26.30 7.11 0.84
C THR A 107 -26.98 6.24 -0.20
N ALA A 108 -27.70 5.21 0.24
CA ALA A 108 -28.45 4.32 -0.65
C ALA A 108 -29.85 4.07 -0.09
N THR A 109 -30.86 4.08 -0.95
CA THR A 109 -32.21 3.65 -0.61
C THR A 109 -32.48 2.32 -1.28
N ILE A 110 -32.76 1.28 -0.50
CA ILE A 110 -33.06 -0.06 -0.99
C ILE A 110 -34.50 -0.46 -0.65
N THR A 111 -35.11 -1.27 -1.50
CA THR A 111 -36.48 -1.74 -1.33
C THR A 111 -36.63 -3.23 -1.66
N SER A 112 -37.65 -3.87 -1.10
CA SER A 112 -37.98 -5.27 -1.36
C SER A 112 -39.49 -5.50 -1.21
N SER A 113 -40.02 -6.57 -1.83
CA SER A 113 -41.41 -6.98 -1.68
C SER A 113 -41.75 -7.49 -0.27
N SER A 114 -40.72 -7.88 0.50
CA SER A 114 -40.83 -8.37 1.88
C SER A 114 -40.00 -7.52 2.85
N ALA A 115 -40.27 -7.61 4.15
CA ALA A 115 -39.51 -6.89 5.16
C ALA A 115 -38.02 -7.27 5.09
N ILE A 116 -37.14 -6.26 5.03
CA ILE A 116 -35.71 -6.43 4.89
C ILE A 116 -35.10 -6.59 6.29
N ASP A 117 -34.36 -7.68 6.50
CA ASP A 117 -33.56 -7.86 7.72
C ASP A 117 -32.42 -6.80 7.74
N PRO A 118 -32.27 -5.98 8.80
CA PRO A 118 -31.17 -5.04 8.93
C PRO A 118 -29.77 -5.66 8.77
N ARG A 119 -29.63 -6.97 8.99
CA ARG A 119 -28.37 -7.70 8.74
C ARG A 119 -27.98 -7.75 7.26
N ALA A 120 -28.86 -7.35 6.34
CA ALA A 120 -28.57 -7.21 4.92
C ALA A 120 -27.42 -6.21 4.66
N THR A 121 -27.16 -5.25 5.57
CA THR A 121 -26.00 -4.34 5.48
C THR A 121 -24.65 -5.09 5.34
N ARG A 122 -24.55 -6.32 5.88
CA ARG A 122 -23.37 -7.17 5.74
C ARG A 122 -23.05 -7.60 4.31
N TYR A 123 -23.99 -7.50 3.38
CA TYR A 123 -23.71 -7.73 1.96
C TYR A 123 -22.97 -6.53 1.36
N PHE A 124 -23.34 -5.32 1.80
CA PHE A 124 -22.71 -4.07 1.38
C PHE A 124 -21.31 -3.95 1.96
N ASP A 125 -21.13 -4.24 3.26
CA ASP A 125 -19.80 -4.25 3.89
C ASP A 125 -18.87 -5.39 3.41
N ARG A 126 -19.43 -6.42 2.75
CA ARG A 126 -18.63 -7.47 2.12
C ARG A 126 -18.16 -7.09 0.72
N ALA A 127 -18.66 -6.00 0.15
CA ALA A 127 -18.05 -5.40 -1.02
C ALA A 127 -16.73 -4.74 -0.59
N ASN A 128 -15.69 -4.80 -1.41
CA ASN A 128 -14.41 -4.15 -1.08
C ASN A 128 -14.52 -2.61 -1.14
N GLU A 129 -15.56 -2.13 -1.82
CA GLU A 129 -15.87 -0.74 -2.14
C GLU A 129 -16.56 0.03 -1.01
N PHE A 130 -17.22 -0.66 -0.09
CA PHE A 130 -18.07 -0.05 0.94
C PHE A 130 -17.73 -0.59 2.32
N LYS A 131 -17.80 0.26 3.34
CA LYS A 131 -17.57 -0.12 4.74
C LYS A 131 -18.46 0.66 5.70
N ASN A 132 -18.61 0.15 6.91
CA ASN A 132 -19.39 0.77 7.99
C ASN A 132 -20.85 1.08 7.60
N THR A 133 -21.47 0.22 6.79
CA THR A 133 -22.83 0.39 6.30
C THR A 133 -23.82 0.24 7.46
N ARG A 134 -24.62 1.28 7.70
CA ARG A 134 -25.65 1.32 8.74
C ARG A 134 -27.01 1.69 8.16
N VAL A 135 -28.07 1.23 8.82
CA VAL A 135 -29.44 1.64 8.51
C VAL A 135 -29.73 2.93 9.27
N THR A 136 -30.02 4.00 8.54
CA THR A 136 -30.36 5.31 9.12
C THR A 136 -31.87 5.49 9.26
N ALA A 137 -32.67 4.90 8.36
CA ALA A 137 -34.12 4.91 8.45
C ALA A 137 -34.75 3.63 7.91
N THR A 138 -35.93 3.31 8.42
CA THR A 138 -36.75 2.18 8.02
C THR A 138 -38.16 2.68 7.70
N GLU A 139 -38.62 2.42 6.49
CA GLU A 139 -39.89 2.90 5.93
C GLU A 139 -40.72 1.70 5.41
N ASP A 140 -42.00 1.92 5.11
CA ASP A 140 -42.91 0.94 4.51
C ASP A 140 -43.03 -0.41 5.26
N ASP A 141 -43.17 -0.37 6.58
CA ASP A 141 -43.16 -1.56 7.47
C ASP A 141 -41.88 -2.41 7.34
N GLY A 142 -40.75 -1.78 7.05
CA GLY A 142 -39.47 -2.48 6.90
C GLY A 142 -39.18 -2.96 5.49
N ARG A 143 -40.02 -2.65 4.51
CA ARG A 143 -39.78 -2.97 3.09
C ARG A 143 -38.80 -2.01 2.42
N THR A 144 -38.60 -0.82 2.99
CA THR A 144 -37.66 0.18 2.47
C THR A 144 -36.65 0.56 3.55
N LEU A 145 -35.36 0.47 3.24
CA LEU A 145 -34.28 0.89 4.14
C LEU A 145 -33.43 1.98 3.49
N LYS A 146 -33.11 3.01 4.29
CA LYS A 146 -32.09 4.01 3.94
C LYS A 146 -30.79 3.62 4.62
N LEU A 147 -29.76 3.44 3.80
CA LEU A 147 -28.43 3.03 4.20
C LEU A 147 -27.49 4.22 4.06
N GLU A 148 -26.52 4.27 4.97
CA GLU A 148 -25.40 5.21 4.92
C GLU A 148 -24.13 4.43 5.26
N GLY A 149 -23.02 4.76 4.59
CA GLY A 149 -21.72 4.15 4.87
C GLY A 149 -20.58 4.92 4.23
N ASP A 150 -19.37 4.39 4.35
CA ASP A 150 -18.16 4.98 3.79
C ASP A 150 -17.76 4.24 2.50
N VAL A 151 -17.32 5.00 1.50
CA VAL A 151 -16.68 4.47 0.30
C VAL A 151 -15.21 4.20 0.62
N ASN A 152 -14.79 2.95 0.47
CA ASN A 152 -13.42 2.54 0.68
C ASN A 152 -12.60 2.82 -0.58
N ARG A 153 -11.70 3.80 -0.50
CA ARG A 153 -10.84 4.21 -1.62
C ARG A 153 -9.47 3.57 -1.51
N GLU A 154 -9.17 2.65 -2.42
CA GLU A 154 -7.92 1.90 -2.47
C GLU A 154 -7.03 2.39 -3.62
N TYR A 155 -5.72 2.41 -3.39
CA TYR A 155 -4.73 2.84 -4.38
C TYR A 155 -3.90 1.65 -4.86
N PHE A 156 -3.95 1.37 -6.16
CA PHE A 156 -3.15 0.31 -6.80
C PHE A 156 -2.08 0.92 -7.71
N PHE A 157 -1.02 1.46 -7.10
CA PHE A 157 0.04 2.17 -7.82
C PHE A 157 0.67 1.35 -8.94
N PHE A 158 0.90 0.06 -8.72
CA PHE A 158 1.45 -0.88 -9.72
C PHE A 158 0.39 -1.85 -10.26
N GLY A 159 -0.89 -1.60 -9.98
CA GLY A 159 -1.98 -2.47 -10.39
C GLY A 159 -2.08 -3.76 -9.57
N THR A 160 -2.88 -4.69 -10.07
CA THR A 160 -3.15 -5.98 -9.42
C THR A 160 -2.89 -7.18 -10.33
N ASP A 161 -2.61 -8.35 -9.75
CA ASP A 161 -2.46 -9.60 -10.51
C ASP A 161 -3.83 -10.21 -10.89
N SER A 162 -3.76 -11.38 -11.56
CA SER A 162 -4.93 -12.20 -11.92
C SER A 162 -5.74 -12.72 -10.74
N ASN A 163 -5.26 -12.58 -9.51
CA ASN A 163 -6.00 -12.89 -8.30
C ASN A 163 -6.46 -11.63 -7.55
N GLY A 164 -6.14 -10.43 -8.04
CA GLY A 164 -6.49 -9.18 -7.39
C GLY A 164 -5.60 -8.79 -6.21
N ARG A 165 -4.36 -9.28 -6.15
CA ARG A 165 -3.38 -8.87 -5.14
C ARG A 165 -2.60 -7.65 -5.61
N ASP A 166 -2.26 -6.75 -4.69
CA ASP A 166 -1.48 -5.55 -4.99
C ASP A 166 -0.05 -5.89 -5.44
N MET A 167 0.35 -5.39 -6.62
CA MET A 167 1.69 -5.64 -7.17
C MET A 167 2.80 -4.86 -6.48
N LEU A 168 2.55 -3.64 -6.00
CA LEU A 168 3.54 -2.85 -5.29
C LEU A 168 3.92 -3.53 -3.97
N ALA A 169 2.93 -3.96 -3.19
CA ALA A 169 3.15 -4.67 -1.93
C ALA A 169 3.97 -5.96 -2.16
N ARG A 170 3.68 -6.68 -3.24
CA ARG A 170 4.40 -7.92 -3.58
C ARG A 170 5.81 -7.68 -4.10
N VAL A 171 6.05 -6.60 -4.86
CA VAL A 171 7.38 -6.21 -5.30
C VAL A 171 8.26 -5.85 -4.09
N MET A 172 7.72 -5.14 -3.11
CA MET A 172 8.46 -4.82 -1.88
C MET A 172 8.82 -6.08 -1.09
N LEU A 173 7.87 -6.99 -0.87
CA LEU A 173 8.16 -8.26 -0.18
C LEU A 173 9.16 -9.14 -0.96
N GLY A 174 9.01 -9.21 -2.28
CA GLY A 174 9.98 -9.91 -3.14
C GLY A 174 11.38 -9.32 -3.03
N GLY A 175 11.48 -7.99 -2.91
CA GLY A 175 12.72 -7.29 -2.62
C GLY A 175 13.34 -7.68 -1.27
N GLN A 176 12.54 -7.77 -0.20
CA GLN A 176 13.02 -8.22 1.12
C GLN A 176 13.59 -9.63 1.06
N ILE A 177 12.87 -10.57 0.44
CA ILE A 177 13.29 -11.97 0.29
C ILE A 177 14.58 -12.05 -0.53
N SER A 178 14.64 -11.33 -1.66
CA SER A 178 15.83 -11.30 -2.53
C SER A 178 17.07 -10.80 -1.79
N ILE A 179 16.95 -9.71 -1.02
CA ILE A 179 18.04 -9.17 -0.20
C ILE A 179 18.44 -10.16 0.90
N ALA A 180 17.48 -10.78 1.59
CA ALA A 180 17.75 -11.73 2.66
C ALA A 180 18.49 -12.98 2.18
N VAL A 181 18.26 -13.41 0.93
CA VAL A 181 18.97 -14.54 0.31
C VAL A 181 20.33 -14.11 -0.26
N GLY A 182 20.45 -12.86 -0.72
CA GLY A 182 21.66 -12.34 -1.37
C GLY A 182 22.78 -11.89 -0.41
N VAL A 183 22.49 -11.80 0.90
CA VAL A 183 23.44 -11.46 1.98
C VAL A 183 23.87 -12.72 2.70
#